data_AF-A0A8S4B1A1-F1
#
_entry.id   AF-A0A8S4B1A1-F1
#
_cell.length_a   1.000
_cell.length_b   1.000
_cell.length_c   1.000
_cell.angle_alpha   90.00
_cell.angle_beta   90.00
_cell.angle_gamma   90.00
#
_symmetry.space_group_name_H-M   'P 1'
#
loop_
_entity.id
_entity.type
_entity.pdbx_description
1 polymer ?
#
loop_
_entity_poly.entity_id
_entity_poly.type
_entity_poly.pdbx_seq_one_letter_code
_entity_poly.pdbx_strand_id
1 'polypeptide(L)'
;MSYQTTLVEPGPVVTEFERKVYEDAEQMDLSETDEETARIFREIYLPYSKKVFSSLGQTPEEVAEQTLKVITAKEPPLRHQTNRLYMPMTALKHADPTGRLPLDTFYKMIFKHDSVFNATLGVLRMLKRRGGKP
;
A
#
# COMPACT_ATOMS: atom_id res chain seq x y z
N MET A 1 -8.70 35.32 -8.38
CA MET A 1 -7.97 34.41 -7.48
C MET A 1 -8.56 33.01 -7.69
N SER A 2 -7.81 32.07 -8.25
CA SER A 2 -8.27 30.67 -8.41
C SER A 2 -7.66 29.82 -7.31
N TYR A 3 -8.50 29.12 -6.55
CA TYR A 3 -8.02 28.11 -5.59
C TYR A 3 -7.74 26.81 -6.32
N GLN A 4 -6.62 26.18 -5.99
CA GLN A 4 -6.26 24.85 -6.50
C GLN A 4 -6.24 23.87 -5.34
N THR A 5 -6.64 22.63 -5.60
CA THR A 5 -6.71 21.57 -4.59
C THR A 5 -6.13 20.29 -5.16
N THR A 6 -5.28 19.64 -4.39
CA THR A 6 -4.67 18.35 -4.75
C THR A 6 -4.83 17.35 -3.62
N LEU A 7 -5.25 16.14 -3.97
CA LEU A 7 -5.17 14.98 -3.09
C LEU A 7 -3.80 14.32 -3.24
N VAL A 8 -3.00 14.33 -2.18
CA VAL A 8 -1.77 13.54 -2.10
C VAL A 8 -2.13 12.14 -1.61
N GLU A 9 -1.80 11.12 -2.42
CA GLU A 9 -2.15 9.72 -2.20
C GLU A 9 -0.90 8.91 -1.88
N PRO A 10 -0.55 8.82 -0.59
CA PRO A 10 0.55 7.97 -0.18
C PRO A 10 0.19 6.49 -0.29
N GLY A 11 1.18 5.66 -0.60
CA GLY A 11 1.15 4.23 -0.28
C GLY A 11 1.36 4.00 1.23
N PRO A 12 1.85 2.83 1.65
CA PRO A 12 2.21 2.62 3.04
C PRO A 12 3.26 3.65 3.48
N VAL A 13 3.08 4.27 4.65
CA VAL A 13 4.03 5.23 5.22
C VAL A 13 4.50 4.70 6.56
N VAL A 14 5.81 4.53 6.68
CA VAL A 14 6.45 3.98 7.89
C VAL A 14 6.45 5.06 8.95
N THR A 15 5.51 4.96 9.89
CA THR A 15 5.31 5.90 11.00
C THR A 15 4.97 5.11 12.26
N GLU A 16 5.01 5.77 13.41
CA GLU A 16 4.56 5.19 14.68
C GLU A 16 3.10 4.73 14.65
N PHE A 17 2.28 5.26 13.75
CA PHE A 17 0.89 4.84 13.57
C PHE A 17 0.79 3.36 13.14
N GLU A 18 1.63 2.95 12.18
CA GLU A 18 1.66 1.56 11.70
C GLU A 18 1.99 0.58 12.84
N ARG A 19 3.02 0.89 13.64
CA ARG A 19 3.42 0.03 14.77
C ARG A 19 2.26 -0.20 15.74
N LYS A 20 1.60 0.88 16.16
CA LYS A 20 0.46 0.82 17.10
C LYS A 20 -0.71 0.02 16.52
N VAL A 21 -1.03 0.21 15.25
CA VAL A 21 -2.09 -0.56 14.57
C VAL A 21 -1.79 -2.06 14.58
N TYR A 22 -0.53 -2.47 14.39
CA TYR A 22 -0.19 -3.90 14.45
C TYR A 22 -0.17 -4.46 15.87
N GLU A 23 0.31 -3.70 16.85
CA GLU A 23 0.25 -4.09 18.27
C GLU A 23 -1.21 -4.34 18.70
N ASP A 24 -2.11 -3.40 18.36
CA ASP A 24 -3.55 -3.54 18.64
C ASP A 24 -4.17 -4.71 17.88
N ALA A 25 -3.82 -4.88 16.59
CA ALA A 25 -4.36 -5.95 15.76
C ALA A 25 -3.93 -7.37 16.22
N GLU A 26 -2.74 -7.51 16.80
CA GLU A 26 -2.28 -8.78 17.38
C GLU A 26 -3.05 -9.18 18.64
N GLN A 27 -3.55 -8.20 19.39
CA GLN A 27 -4.33 -8.41 20.62
C GLN A 27 -5.84 -8.32 20.40
N MET A 28 -6.28 -8.19 19.15
CA MET A 28 -7.68 -8.00 18.81
C MET A 28 -8.52 -9.22 19.22
N ASP A 29 -9.61 -8.97 19.95
CA ASP A 29 -10.63 -9.99 20.19
C ASP A 29 -11.39 -10.26 18.89
N LEU A 30 -11.38 -11.53 18.49
CA LEU A 30 -12.04 -12.03 17.28
C LEU A 30 -13.17 -13.02 17.65
N SER A 31 -13.65 -13.01 18.89
CA SER A 31 -14.73 -13.88 19.35
C SER A 31 -16.06 -13.67 18.62
N GLU A 32 -16.28 -12.48 18.07
CA GLU A 32 -17.50 -12.12 17.32
C GLU A 32 -17.42 -12.46 15.81
N THR A 33 -16.29 -12.98 15.31
CA THR A 33 -16.13 -13.35 13.89
C THR A 33 -16.07 -14.87 13.73
N ASP A 34 -16.43 -15.35 12.54
CA ASP A 34 -16.33 -16.77 12.22
C ASP A 34 -14.86 -17.23 12.15
N GLU A 35 -14.65 -18.54 12.34
CA GLU A 35 -13.31 -19.12 12.40
C GLU A 35 -12.51 -18.91 11.11
N GLU A 36 -13.17 -18.97 9.94
CA GLU A 36 -12.49 -18.80 8.66
C GLU A 36 -12.00 -17.35 8.50
N THR A 37 -12.85 -16.37 8.76
CA THR A 37 -12.49 -14.96 8.71
C THR A 37 -11.41 -14.61 9.73
N ALA A 38 -11.51 -15.13 10.96
CA ALA A 38 -10.49 -14.95 12.00
C ALA A 38 -9.12 -15.50 11.56
N ARG A 39 -9.12 -16.69 10.94
CA ARG A 39 -7.92 -17.31 10.40
C ARG A 39 -7.32 -16.49 9.25
N ILE A 40 -8.14 -16.03 8.30
CA ILE A 40 -7.69 -15.17 7.19
C ILE A 40 -7.03 -13.90 7.75
N PHE A 41 -7.64 -13.26 8.75
CA PHE A 41 -7.07 -12.07 9.35
C PHE A 41 -5.69 -12.33 9.97
N ARG A 42 -5.57 -13.36 10.81
CA ARG A 42 -4.35 -13.67 11.56
C ARG A 42 -3.23 -14.24 10.70
N GLU A 43 -3.54 -15.17 9.80
CA GLU A 43 -2.54 -15.96 9.08
C GLU A 43 -2.20 -15.38 7.70
N ILE A 44 -3.10 -14.60 7.11
CA ILE A 44 -2.96 -14.09 5.74
C ILE A 44 -2.82 -12.56 5.75
N TYR A 45 -3.85 -11.85 6.22
CA TYR A 45 -3.88 -10.38 6.13
C TYR A 45 -2.75 -9.72 6.94
N LEU A 46 -2.62 -10.03 8.24
CA LEU A 46 -1.62 -9.38 9.08
C LEU A 46 -0.18 -9.64 8.61
N PRO A 47 0.25 -10.89 8.31
CA PRO A 47 1.60 -11.15 7.81
C PRO A 47 1.88 -10.46 6.47
N TYR A 48 0.91 -10.44 5.54
CA TYR A 48 1.10 -9.76 4.27
C TYR A 48 1.10 -8.25 4.40
N SER A 49 0.25 -7.67 5.25
CA SER A 49 0.24 -6.23 5.51
C SER A 49 1.63 -5.77 5.99
N LYS A 50 2.22 -6.47 6.96
CA LYS A 50 3.59 -6.21 7.45
C LYS A 50 4.64 -6.36 6.34
N LYS A 51 4.54 -7.39 5.51
CA LYS A 51 5.45 -7.59 4.36
C LYS A 51 5.32 -6.48 3.32
N VAL A 52 4.11 -6.00 3.05
CA VAL A 52 3.85 -4.89 2.12
C VAL A 52 4.43 -3.60 2.68
N PHE A 53 4.17 -3.25 3.94
CA PHE A 53 4.75 -2.07 4.59
C PHE A 53 6.27 -2.09 4.57
N SER A 54 6.90 -3.21 4.93
CA SER A 54 8.36 -3.34 4.93
C SER A 54 9.01 -3.35 3.53
N SER A 55 8.25 -3.64 2.47
CA SER A 55 8.79 -3.74 1.10
C SER A 55 8.49 -2.51 0.24
N LEU A 56 7.31 -1.91 0.43
CA LEU A 56 6.78 -0.82 -0.39
C LEU A 56 6.59 0.47 0.41
N GLY A 57 6.78 0.45 1.73
CA GLY A 57 6.55 1.61 2.59
C GLY A 57 7.48 2.77 2.28
N GLN A 58 6.99 3.99 2.42
CA GLN A 58 7.72 5.24 2.23
C GLN A 58 8.08 5.85 3.59
N THR A 59 9.10 6.69 3.66
CA THR A 59 9.33 7.53 4.84
C THR A 59 8.41 8.76 4.81
N PRO A 60 8.14 9.39 5.97
CA PRO A 60 7.44 10.67 6.02
C PRO A 60 8.10 11.75 5.17
N GLU A 61 9.43 11.77 5.12
CA GLU A 61 10.22 12.74 4.36
C GLU A 61 10.03 12.56 2.85
N GLU A 62 9.98 11.32 2.35
CA GLU A 62 9.69 11.02 0.94
C GLU A 62 8.30 11.58 0.54
N VAL A 63 7.30 11.45 1.42
CA VAL A 63 5.94 11.99 1.19
C VAL A 63 5.92 13.52 1.30
N ALA A 64 6.64 14.09 2.27
CA ALA A 64 6.75 15.52 2.46
C ALA A 64 7.42 16.23 1.28
N GLU A 65 8.49 15.64 0.73
CA GLU A 65 9.19 16.17 -0.45
C GLU A 65 8.24 16.25 -1.66
N GLN A 66 7.44 15.21 -1.87
CA GLN A 66 6.45 15.21 -2.95
C GLN A 66 5.30 16.20 -2.71
N THR A 67 4.86 16.34 -1.46
CA THR A 67 3.87 17.36 -1.09
C THR A 67 4.38 18.77 -1.37
N LEU A 68 5.65 19.05 -1.06
CA LEU A 68 6.29 20.33 -1.38
C LEU A 68 6.34 20.59 -2.90
N LYS A 69 6.63 19.56 -3.70
CA LYS A 69 6.60 19.68 -5.17
C LYS A 69 5.21 20.05 -5.70
N VAL A 70 4.15 19.50 -5.10
CA VAL A 70 2.76 19.80 -5.50
C VAL A 70 2.34 21.20 -5.08
N ILE A 71 2.59 21.61 -3.84
CA ILE A 71 2.13 22.92 -3.33
C ILE A 71 2.83 24.10 -4.02
N THR A 72 4.05 23.88 -4.53
CA THR A 72 4.83 24.88 -5.27
C THR A 72 4.64 24.82 -6.79
N ALA A 73 3.85 23.85 -7.30
CA ALA A 73 3.60 23.73 -8.72
C ALA A 73 2.75 24.90 -9.23
N LYS A 74 3.02 25.36 -10.45
CA LYS A 74 2.21 26.38 -11.13
C LYS A 74 0.79 25.85 -11.44
N GLU A 75 0.72 24.59 -11.85
CA GLU A 75 -0.50 23.88 -12.26
C GLU A 75 -0.50 22.50 -11.59
N PRO A 76 -0.72 22.42 -10.27
CA PRO A 76 -0.81 21.15 -9.55
C PRO A 76 -1.94 20.25 -10.09
N PRO A 77 -1.72 18.92 -10.15
CA PRO A 77 -2.77 17.99 -10.54
C PRO A 77 -3.83 17.87 -9.45
N LEU A 78 -5.03 17.41 -9.81
CA LEU A 78 -6.07 17.08 -8.82
C LEU A 78 -5.64 15.93 -7.88
N ARG A 79 -4.86 14.97 -8.38
CA ARG A 79 -4.42 13.77 -7.64
C ARG A 79 -2.93 13.53 -7.86
N HIS A 80 -2.19 13.24 -6.79
CA HIS A 80 -0.76 12.98 -6.83
C HIS A 80 -0.42 11.71 -6.03
N GLN A 81 -0.09 10.63 -6.73
CA GLN A 81 0.30 9.36 -6.11
C GLN A 81 1.78 9.36 -5.77
N THR A 82 2.10 9.15 -4.50
CA THR A 82 3.50 9.23 -4.08
C THR A 82 4.28 7.95 -4.31
N ASN A 83 3.57 6.82 -4.29
CA ASN A 83 4.14 5.50 -4.47
C ASN A 83 3.75 4.89 -5.83
N ARG A 84 4.67 5.01 -6.80
CA ARG A 84 4.45 4.48 -8.16
C ARG A 84 4.35 2.96 -8.22
N LEU A 85 4.76 2.23 -7.17
CA LEU A 85 4.65 0.77 -7.13
C LEU A 85 3.18 0.30 -7.07
N TYR A 86 2.25 1.19 -6.73
CA TYR A 86 0.80 0.91 -6.75
C TYR A 86 0.13 1.17 -8.10
N MET A 87 0.83 1.76 -9.07
CA MET A 87 0.28 2.05 -10.40
C MET A 87 -0.32 0.84 -11.14
N PRO A 88 0.27 -0.37 -11.08
CA PRO A 88 -0.35 -1.53 -11.72
C PRO A 88 -1.76 -1.82 -11.19
N MET A 89 -1.98 -1.62 -9.89
CA MET A 89 -3.29 -1.87 -9.27
C MET A 89 -4.33 -0.83 -9.67
N THR A 90 -3.92 0.44 -9.75
CA THR A 90 -4.82 1.50 -10.22
C THR A 90 -5.14 1.34 -11.70
N ALA A 91 -4.18 0.91 -12.52
CA ALA A 91 -4.39 0.58 -13.92
C ALA A 91 -5.40 -0.57 -14.11
N LEU A 92 -5.32 -1.65 -13.31
CA LEU A 92 -6.29 -2.74 -13.34
C LEU A 92 -7.71 -2.26 -13.02
N LYS A 93 -7.86 -1.39 -12.02
CA LYS A 93 -9.15 -0.79 -11.67
C LYS A 93 -9.72 0.08 -12.79
N HIS A 94 -8.87 0.81 -13.51
CA HIS A 94 -9.31 1.61 -14.65
C HIS A 94 -9.65 0.77 -15.89
N ALA A 95 -8.94 -0.34 -16.09
CA ALA A 95 -9.13 -1.22 -17.24
C ALA A 95 -10.45 -2.02 -17.17
N ASP A 96 -10.96 -2.30 -15.98
CA ASP A 96 -12.22 -3.02 -15.78
C ASP A 96 -13.18 -2.28 -14.83
N PRO A 97 -14.16 -1.55 -15.37
CA PRO A 97 -15.18 -0.85 -14.59
C PRO A 97 -16.06 -1.77 -13.75
N THR A 98 -16.13 -3.08 -14.05
CA THR A 98 -16.90 -4.04 -13.24
C THR A 98 -16.19 -4.40 -11.94
N GLY A 99 -14.87 -4.12 -11.85
CA GLY A 99 -14.04 -4.45 -10.70
C GLY A 99 -13.70 -5.94 -10.56
N ARG A 100 -14.14 -6.81 -11.48
CA ARG A 100 -13.89 -8.25 -11.41
C ARG A 100 -12.41 -8.56 -11.60
N LEU A 101 -11.76 -7.92 -12.57
CA LEU A 101 -10.35 -8.09 -12.87
C LEU A 101 -9.45 -7.73 -11.68
N PRO A 102 -9.53 -6.52 -11.07
CA PRO A 102 -8.71 -6.22 -9.91
C PRO A 102 -9.03 -7.17 -8.75
N LEU A 103 -10.31 -7.47 -8.47
CA LEU A 103 -10.70 -8.36 -7.38
C LEU A 103 -10.11 -9.77 -7.54
N ASP A 104 -10.31 -10.39 -8.70
CA ASP A 104 -9.80 -11.73 -9.00
C ASP A 104 -8.26 -11.76 -8.97
N THR A 105 -7.61 -10.69 -9.46
CA THR A 105 -6.15 -10.56 -9.39
C THR A 105 -5.65 -10.51 -7.95
N PHE A 106 -6.24 -9.65 -7.10
CA PHE A 106 -5.87 -9.57 -5.68
C PHE A 106 -6.13 -10.89 -4.95
N TYR A 107 -7.30 -11.49 -5.17
CA TYR A 107 -7.66 -12.76 -4.57
C TYR A 107 -6.65 -13.86 -4.94
N LYS A 108 -6.34 -14.02 -6.23
CA LYS A 108 -5.35 -15.02 -6.67
C LYS A 108 -3.97 -14.74 -6.11
N MET A 109 -3.54 -13.49 -6.10
CA MET A 109 -2.22 -13.09 -5.59
C MET A 109 -2.05 -13.42 -4.10
N ILE A 110 -3.08 -13.15 -3.30
CA ILE A 110 -3.06 -13.35 -1.84
C ILE A 110 -3.31 -14.82 -1.46
N PHE A 111 -4.29 -15.47 -2.08
CA PHE A 111 -4.76 -16.80 -1.64
C PHE A 111 -4.24 -17.97 -2.47
N LYS A 112 -3.81 -17.76 -3.72
CA LYS A 112 -3.39 -18.84 -4.63
C LYS A 112 -1.93 -18.78 -5.06
N HIS A 113 -1.30 -17.61 -4.97
CA HIS A 113 0.05 -17.37 -5.49
C HIS A 113 0.97 -16.72 -4.44
N ASP A 114 0.85 -17.15 -3.18
CA ASP A 114 1.66 -16.67 -2.04
C ASP A 114 3.17 -16.63 -2.36
N SER A 115 3.72 -17.71 -2.92
CA SER A 115 5.14 -17.82 -3.23
C SER A 115 5.59 -16.75 -4.23
N VAL A 116 4.80 -16.52 -5.28
CA VAL A 116 5.06 -15.51 -6.31
C VAL A 116 4.94 -14.10 -5.71
N PHE A 117 3.93 -13.88 -4.87
CA PHE A 117 3.73 -12.61 -4.19
C PHE A 117 4.91 -12.27 -3.27
N ASN A 118 5.34 -13.21 -2.42
CA ASN A 118 6.49 -13.06 -1.55
C ASN A 118 7.79 -12.82 -2.33
N ALA A 119 8.03 -13.57 -3.41
CA ALA A 119 9.19 -13.38 -4.27
C ALA A 119 9.21 -11.97 -4.88
N THR A 120 8.06 -11.50 -5.36
CA THR A 120 7.90 -10.16 -5.94
C THR A 120 8.19 -9.07 -4.91
N LEU A 121 7.62 -9.17 -3.71
CA LEU A 121 7.91 -8.23 -2.63
C LEU A 121 9.39 -8.24 -2.23
N GLY A 122 10.02 -9.41 -2.22
CA GLY A 122 11.46 -9.53 -1.98
C GLY A 122 12.31 -8.79 -3.01
N VAL A 123 12.00 -8.94 -4.30
CA VAL A 123 12.68 -8.22 -5.38
C VAL A 123 12.45 -6.70 -5.26
N LEU A 124 11.21 -6.26 -5.03
CA LEU A 124 10.89 -4.84 -4.87
C LEU A 124 11.64 -4.21 -3.68
N ARG A 125 11.73 -4.93 -2.56
CA ARG A 125 12.51 -4.50 -1.39
C ARG A 125 13.99 -4.34 -1.72
N MET A 126 14.58 -5.26 -2.49
CA MET A 126 15.98 -5.16 -2.92
C MET A 126 16.21 -3.98 -3.86
N LEU A 127 15.30 -3.75 -4.81
CA LEU A 127 15.36 -2.61 -5.73
C LEU A 127 15.25 -1.28 -4.99
N LYS A 128 14.33 -1.18 -4.02
CA LYS A 128 14.20 0.03 -3.17
C LYS A 128 15.51 0.31 -2.42
N ARG A 129 16.11 -0.70 -1.79
CA ARG A 129 17.39 -0.56 -1.08
C ARG A 129 18.55 -0.12 -1.97
N ARG A 130 18.55 -0.51 -3.24
CA ARG A 130 19.58 -0.11 -4.23
C ARG A 130 19.35 1.28 -4.82
N GLY A 131 18.11 1.76 -4.82
CA GLY A 131 17.72 3.07 -5.36
C GLY A 131 17.76 4.21 -4.35
N GLY A 132 17.77 3.92 -3.04
CA GLY A 132 18.03 4.92 -2.01
C GLY A 132 19.49 5.34 -2.05
N LYS A 133 19.77 6.58 -2.45
CA LYS A 133 21.07 7.20 -2.14
C LYS A 133 21.25 7.24 -0.61
N PRO A 134 22.50 7.09 -0.11
CA PRO A 134 22.80 7.11 1.32
C PRO A 134 22.30 8.38 2.01
#